data_AF-A0A9W6ZHC0-F1
#
_entry.id   AF-A0A9W6ZHC0-F1
#
_cell.length_a   1.000
_cell.length_b   1.000
_cell.length_c   1.000
_cell.angle_alpha   90.00
_cell.angle_beta   90.00
_cell.angle_gamma   90.00
#
_symmetry.space_group_name_H-M   'P 1'
#
loop_
_entity.id
_entity.type
_entity.pdbx_description
1 polymer ?
#
loop_
_entity_poly.entity_id
_entity_poly.type
_entity_poly.pdbx_seq_one_letter_code
_entity_poly.pdbx_strand_id
1 'polypeptide(L)'
;MMIGTMNETMKKVGGSVELKRKLDNGALISSTEGERKAADMSAKMRQSAEEVKGQPFSVKLEWSRLRREQGNAIFRRGEWGEAMDVYMTCLVAISNDKGELEESEREISLPVLLNLAQCALNLRMASKCIQFCDHAE
;
A
#
# COMPACT_ATOMS: atom_id res chain seq x y z
N MET A 1 0.20 5.55 -12.20
CA MET A 1 -0.88 6.56 -12.22
C MET A 1 -2.18 5.83 -11.87
N MET A 2 -2.86 6.22 -10.80
CA MET A 2 -4.06 5.53 -10.28
C MET A 2 -5.34 5.98 -11.00
N ILE A 3 -6.37 5.14 -11.01
CA ILE A 3 -7.62 5.43 -11.74
C ILE A 3 -8.32 6.70 -11.22
N GLY A 4 -8.25 6.96 -9.90
CA GLY A 4 -8.77 8.20 -9.32
C GLY A 4 -8.10 9.44 -9.90
N THR A 5 -6.77 9.48 -9.87
CA THR A 5 -5.96 10.59 -10.42
C THR A 5 -6.14 10.74 -11.94
N MET A 6 -6.31 9.62 -12.65
CA MET A 6 -6.63 9.63 -14.08
C MET A 6 -7.99 10.29 -14.33
N ASN A 7 -9.01 9.98 -13.53
CA ASN A 7 -10.33 10.58 -13.67
C ASN A 7 -10.33 12.08 -13.35
N GLU A 8 -9.59 12.54 -12.35
CA GLU A 8 -9.42 13.98 -12.09
C GLU A 8 -8.78 14.71 -13.27
N THR A 9 -7.81 14.07 -13.92
CA THR A 9 -7.13 14.64 -15.10
C THR A 9 -8.03 14.61 -16.33
N MET A 10 -8.67 13.47 -16.60
CA MET A 10 -9.51 13.25 -17.78
C MET A 10 -10.79 14.08 -17.74
N LYS A 11 -11.31 14.40 -16.55
CA LYS A 11 -12.46 15.29 -16.39
C LYS A 11 -12.22 16.67 -17.02
N LYS A 12 -10.97 17.16 -17.05
CA LYS A 12 -10.61 18.44 -17.68
C LYS A 12 -10.81 18.43 -19.20
N VAL A 13 -10.83 17.26 -19.83
CA VAL A 13 -11.05 17.06 -21.27
C VAL A 13 -12.38 16.35 -21.56
N GLY A 14 -13.29 16.29 -20.58
CA GLY A 14 -14.59 15.63 -20.72
C GLY A 14 -14.53 14.10 -20.80
N GLY A 15 -13.41 13.49 -20.40
CA GLY A 15 -13.20 12.05 -20.42
C GLY A 15 -13.31 11.39 -19.04
N SER A 16 -13.48 10.06 -19.04
CA SER A 16 -13.42 9.23 -17.85
C SER A 16 -12.78 7.89 -18.15
N VAL A 17 -12.17 7.29 -17.14
CA VAL A 17 -11.54 5.96 -17.16
C VAL A 17 -12.29 5.08 -16.17
N GLU A 18 -12.67 3.89 -16.61
CA GLU A 18 -13.36 2.89 -15.78
C GLU A 18 -12.61 1.56 -15.82
N LEU A 19 -12.44 0.94 -14.65
CA LEU A 19 -11.94 -0.43 -14.55
C LEU A 19 -13.09 -1.40 -14.79
N LYS A 20 -12.89 -2.34 -15.72
CA LYS A 20 -13.83 -3.44 -15.99
C LYS A 20 -13.13 -4.78 -15.83
N ARG A 21 -13.81 -5.73 -15.21
CA ARG A 21 -13.39 -7.14 -15.13
C ARG A 21 -13.88 -7.86 -16.37
N LYS A 22 -12.99 -8.64 -17.00
CA LYS A 22 -13.35 -9.54 -18.10
C LYS A 22 -13.66 -10.92 -17.54
N LEU A 23 -14.84 -11.45 -17.87
CA LEU A 23 -15.26 -12.81 -17.57
C LEU A 23 -14.74 -13.80 -18.63
N ASP A 24 -14.75 -15.08 -18.30
CA ASP A 24 -14.29 -16.17 -19.18
C ASP A 24 -15.14 -16.26 -20.47
N ASN A 25 -16.41 -15.86 -20.40
CA ASN A 25 -17.30 -15.72 -21.55
C ASN A 25 -17.06 -14.44 -22.38
N GLY A 26 -16.03 -13.67 -22.07
CA GLY A 26 -15.67 -12.42 -22.75
C GLY A 26 -16.47 -11.19 -22.32
N ALA A 27 -17.49 -11.33 -21.46
CA ALA A 27 -18.27 -10.20 -20.97
C ALA A 27 -17.44 -9.28 -20.06
N LEU A 28 -17.73 -7.98 -20.13
CA LEU A 28 -17.10 -6.95 -19.30
C LEU A 28 -18.09 -6.45 -18.25
N ILE A 29 -17.70 -6.50 -16.99
CA ILE A 29 -18.50 -6.01 -15.86
C ILE A 29 -17.75 -4.90 -15.14
N SER A 30 -18.48 -3.87 -14.72
CA SER A 30 -17.91 -2.76 -13.94
C SER A 30 -17.35 -3.26 -12.61
N SER A 31 -16.15 -2.79 -12.26
CA SER A 31 -15.53 -3.12 -10.99
C SER A 31 -16.15 -2.34 -9.83
N THR A 32 -16.31 -3.01 -8.70
CA THR A 32 -16.73 -2.40 -7.44
C THR A 32 -15.67 -1.41 -6.93
N GLU A 33 -16.06 -0.52 -6.01
CA GLU A 33 -15.10 0.40 -5.38
C GLU A 33 -13.98 -0.35 -4.63
N GLY A 34 -14.31 -1.45 -3.96
CA GLY A 34 -13.32 -2.30 -3.28
C GLY A 34 -12.32 -2.92 -4.24
N GLU A 35 -12.77 -3.42 -5.39
CA GLU A 35 -11.89 -3.96 -6.45
C GLU A 35 -10.97 -2.89 -7.04
N ARG A 36 -11.49 -1.68 -7.26
CA ARG A 36 -10.67 -0.54 -7.74
C ARG A 36 -9.58 -0.18 -6.72
N LYS A 37 -9.92 -0.06 -5.44
CA LYS A 37 -8.95 0.22 -4.37
C LYS A 37 -7.90 -0.88 -4.24
N ALA A 38 -8.30 -2.15 -4.34
CA ALA A 38 -7.38 -3.28 -4.31
C ALA A 38 -6.42 -3.30 -5.51
N ALA A 39 -6.91 -2.95 -6.70
CA ALA A 39 -6.09 -2.84 -7.90
C ALA A 39 -5.10 -1.67 -7.81
N ASP A 40 -5.54 -0.50 -7.33
CA ASP A 40 -4.67 0.66 -7.10
C ASP A 40 -3.58 0.33 -6.06
N MET A 41 -3.93 -0.33 -4.95
CA MET A 41 -2.97 -0.80 -3.94
C MET A 41 -1.96 -1.79 -4.55
N SER A 42 -2.45 -2.78 -5.31
CA SER A 42 -1.59 -3.78 -5.98
C SER A 42 -0.62 -3.12 -6.96
N ALA A 43 -1.07 -2.10 -7.69
CA ALA A 43 -0.22 -1.33 -8.60
C ALA A 43 0.86 -0.54 -7.83
N LYS A 44 0.51 0.11 -6.70
CA LYS A 44 1.48 0.81 -5.84
C LYS A 44 2.55 -0.13 -5.28
N MET A 45 2.14 -1.32 -4.83
CA MET A 45 3.06 -2.33 -4.32
C MET A 45 4.03 -2.80 -5.41
N ARG A 46 3.52 -3.12 -6.60
CA ARG A 46 4.36 -3.53 -7.74
C ARG A 46 5.33 -2.42 -8.16
N GLN A 47 4.86 -1.18 -8.23
CA GLN A 47 5.71 -0.04 -8.56
C GLN A 47 6.85 0.12 -7.54
N SER A 48 6.51 0.04 -6.25
CA SER A 48 7.49 0.13 -5.16
C SER A 48 8.52 -1.00 -5.21
N ALA A 49 8.07 -2.23 -5.53
CA ALA A 49 8.96 -3.37 -5.71
C ALA A 49 9.98 -3.15 -6.83
N GLU A 50 9.55 -2.54 -7.95
CA GLU A 50 10.45 -2.22 -9.07
C GLU A 50 11.38 -1.04 -8.73
N GLU A 51 10.92 -0.02 -8.00
CA GLU A 51 11.74 1.12 -7.57
C GLU A 51 12.94 0.69 -6.70
N VAL A 52 12.73 -0.28 -5.81
CA VAL A 52 13.74 -0.76 -4.87
C VAL A 52 14.50 -2.00 -5.36
N LYS A 53 14.21 -2.46 -6.58
CA LYS A 53 14.79 -3.68 -7.16
C LYS A 53 16.29 -3.52 -7.39
N GLY A 54 17.06 -4.50 -6.93
CA GLY A 54 18.52 -4.50 -7.09
C GLY A 54 19.24 -3.44 -6.25
N GLN A 55 18.53 -2.68 -5.42
CA GLN A 55 19.14 -1.73 -4.50
C GLN A 55 19.81 -2.45 -3.32
N PRO A 56 20.89 -1.90 -2.74
CA PRO A 56 21.45 -2.38 -1.48
C PRO A 56 20.42 -2.28 -0.34
N PHE A 57 20.55 -3.16 0.66
CA PHE A 57 19.67 -3.15 1.84
C PHE A 57 19.59 -1.79 2.53
N SER A 58 20.73 -1.14 2.76
CA SER A 58 20.77 0.19 3.40
C SER A 58 19.92 1.24 2.67
N VAL A 59 19.88 1.18 1.33
CA VAL A 59 19.05 2.07 0.51
C VAL A 59 17.57 1.70 0.64
N LYS A 60 17.24 0.40 0.64
CA LYS A 60 15.86 -0.08 0.86
C LYS A 60 15.34 0.28 2.25
N LEU A 61 16.20 0.19 3.26
CA LEU A 61 15.91 0.55 4.64
C LEU A 61 15.58 2.03 4.74
N GLU A 62 16.45 2.90 4.22
CA GLU A 62 16.22 4.35 4.23
C GLU A 62 14.97 4.75 3.43
N TRP A 63 14.77 4.13 2.26
CA TRP A 63 13.54 4.30 1.48
C TRP A 63 12.30 3.94 2.30
N SER A 64 12.36 2.84 3.06
CA SER A 64 11.25 2.38 3.90
C SER A 64 11.01 3.30 5.10
N ARG A 65 12.08 3.88 5.69
CA ARG A 65 11.98 4.90 6.76
C ARG A 65 11.24 6.14 6.24
N LEU A 66 11.66 6.68 5.10
CA LEU A 66 11.03 7.85 4.48
C LEU A 66 9.54 7.59 4.17
N ARG A 67 9.21 6.42 3.63
CA ARG A 67 7.81 6.04 3.33
C ARG A 67 6.99 5.88 4.61
N ARG A 68 7.55 5.30 5.66
CA ARG A 68 6.88 5.23 6.97
C ARG A 68 6.60 6.62 7.52
N GLU A 69 7.54 7.56 7.42
CA GLU A 69 7.33 8.95 7.85
C GLU A 69 6.24 9.68 7.04
N GLN A 70 6.21 9.45 5.72
CA GLN A 70 5.13 9.95 4.87
C GLN A 70 3.78 9.37 5.31
N GLY A 71 3.72 8.07 5.57
CA GLY A 71 2.54 7.40 6.12
C GLY A 71 2.10 8.01 7.46
N ASN A 72 3.04 8.29 8.36
CA ASN A 72 2.76 8.95 9.65
C ASN A 72 2.18 10.36 9.46
N ALA A 73 2.69 11.11 8.48
CA ALA A 73 2.17 12.43 8.16
C ALA A 73 0.73 12.37 7.63
N ILE A 74 0.43 11.42 6.73
CA ILE A 74 -0.92 11.16 6.21
C ILE A 74 -1.86 10.70 7.33
N PHE A 75 -1.40 9.78 8.18
CA PHE A 75 -2.15 9.26 9.32
C PHE A 75 -2.62 10.38 10.25
N ARG A 76 -1.73 11.33 10.57
CA ARG A 76 -2.06 12.49 11.42
C ARG A 76 -3.15 13.41 10.84
N ARG A 77 -3.38 13.36 9.52
CA ARG A 77 -4.48 14.09 8.87
C ARG A 77 -5.82 13.36 8.90
N GLY A 78 -5.87 12.13 9.41
CA GLY A 78 -7.07 11.29 9.42
C GLY A 78 -7.30 10.50 8.12
N GLU A 79 -6.36 10.56 7.17
CA GLU A 79 -6.43 9.87 5.88
C GLU A 79 -5.96 8.42 5.99
N TRP A 80 -6.58 7.63 6.87
CA TRP A 80 -6.05 6.33 7.29
C TRP A 80 -5.95 5.31 6.15
N GLY A 81 -6.86 5.34 5.18
CA GLY A 81 -6.80 4.44 4.02
C GLY A 81 -5.58 4.72 3.13
N GLU A 82 -5.24 5.98 2.92
CA GLU A 82 -4.05 6.37 2.16
C GLU A 82 -2.77 6.09 2.96
N ALA A 83 -2.81 6.30 4.29
CA ALA A 83 -1.71 5.92 5.16
C ALA A 83 -1.42 4.41 5.08
N MET A 84 -2.46 3.56 5.09
CA MET A 84 -2.31 2.11 4.91
C MET A 84 -1.62 1.76 3.60
N ASP A 85 -2.04 2.38 2.49
CA ASP A 85 -1.42 2.14 1.19
C ASP A 85 0.09 2.43 1.22
N VAL A 86 0.49 3.53 1.86
CA VAL A 86 1.92 3.89 1.99
C VAL A 86 2.66 2.91 2.88
N TYR A 87 2.12 2.56 4.05
CA TYR A 87 2.72 1.60 4.96
C TYR A 87 2.93 0.22 4.33
N MET A 88 1.96 -0.27 3.54
CA MET A 88 2.09 -1.54 2.82
C MET A 88 3.27 -1.53 1.84
N THR A 89 3.62 -0.39 1.26
CA THR A 89 4.78 -0.29 0.36
C THR A 89 6.11 -0.45 1.09
N CYS A 90 6.20 -0.13 2.38
CA CYS A 90 7.41 -0.36 3.19
C CYS A 90 7.74 -1.85 3.30
N LEU A 91 6.73 -2.69 3.53
CA LEU A 91 6.92 -4.14 3.71
C LEU A 91 7.43 -4.83 2.43
N VAL A 92 7.06 -4.31 1.26
CA VAL A 92 7.52 -4.84 -0.04
C VAL A 92 9.02 -4.64 -0.24
N ALA A 93 9.59 -3.55 0.28
CA ALA A 93 11.00 -3.23 0.07
C ALA A 93 11.93 -4.16 0.86
N ILE A 94 11.51 -4.62 2.04
CA ILE A 94 12.35 -5.37 2.99
C ILE A 94 12.14 -6.89 2.98
N SER A 95 11.08 -7.40 2.34
CA SER A 95 10.67 -8.82 2.44
C SER A 95 11.64 -9.85 1.86
N ASN A 96 12.72 -9.43 1.16
CA ASN A 96 13.59 -10.32 0.38
C ASN A 96 15.03 -10.43 0.92
N ASP A 97 15.44 -9.64 1.91
CA ASP A 97 16.83 -9.55 2.36
C ASP A 97 17.04 -10.31 3.67
N LYS A 98 17.45 -11.59 3.57
CA LYS A 98 17.59 -12.52 4.71
C LYS A 98 18.78 -12.23 5.65
N GLY A 99 19.73 -11.39 5.24
CA GLY A 99 20.99 -11.16 5.97
C GLY A 99 20.90 -10.11 7.08
N GLU A 100 19.95 -9.18 6.98
CA GLU A 100 19.81 -8.00 7.86
C GLU A 100 18.39 -7.91 8.45
N LEU A 101 17.78 -9.09 8.64
CA LEU A 101 16.39 -9.27 9.07
C LEU A 101 16.10 -8.56 10.39
N GLU A 102 16.97 -8.70 11.40
CA GLU A 102 16.71 -8.12 12.73
C GLU A 102 16.61 -6.59 12.74
N GLU A 103 17.42 -5.89 11.94
CA GLU A 103 17.36 -4.43 11.84
C GLU A 103 16.10 -4.02 11.07
N SER A 104 15.82 -4.68 9.94
CA SER A 104 14.61 -4.42 9.16
C SER A 104 13.33 -4.69 9.95
N GLU A 105 13.34 -5.72 10.79
CA GLU A 105 12.21 -6.14 11.60
C GLU A 105 11.94 -5.13 12.71
N ARG A 106 12.98 -4.75 13.47
CA ARG A 106 12.87 -3.78 14.56
C ARG A 106 12.53 -2.38 14.07
N GLU A 107 13.15 -1.93 12.98
CA GLU A 107 13.01 -0.54 12.54
C GLU A 107 11.84 -0.30 11.59
N ILE A 108 11.47 -1.30 10.79
CA ILE A 108 10.44 -1.17 9.76
C ILE A 108 9.28 -2.10 10.02
N SER A 109 9.46 -3.42 9.97
CA SER A 109 8.33 -4.37 9.96
C SER A 109 7.41 -4.18 11.16
N LEU A 110 7.98 -4.22 12.37
CA LEU A 110 7.20 -4.12 13.60
C LEU A 110 6.47 -2.75 13.71
N PRO A 111 7.15 -1.60 13.58
CA PRO A 111 6.45 -0.30 13.60
C PRO A 111 5.39 -0.15 12.50
N VAL A 112 5.67 -0.65 11.29
CA VAL A 112 4.74 -0.57 10.16
C VAL A 112 3.51 -1.44 10.38
N LEU A 113 3.66 -2.66 10.91
CA LEU A 113 2.54 -3.54 11.24
C LEU A 113 1.66 -2.93 12.33
N LEU A 114 2.24 -2.34 13.37
CA LEU A 114 1.47 -1.64 14.41
C LEU A 114 0.73 -0.41 13.84
N ASN A 115 1.38 0.35 12.96
CA ASN A 115 0.74 1.47 12.26
C ASN A 115 -0.42 0.99 11.37
N LEU A 116 -0.26 -0.14 10.67
CA LEU A 116 -1.31 -0.77 9.87
C LEU A 116 -2.48 -1.25 10.74
N ALA A 117 -2.19 -1.86 11.90
CA ALA A 117 -3.20 -2.25 12.88
C ALA A 117 -3.99 -1.02 13.36
N GLN A 118 -3.30 0.07 13.68
CA GLN A 118 -3.93 1.30 14.11
C GLN A 118 -4.81 1.92 13.01
N CYS A 119 -4.36 1.92 11.75
CA CYS A 119 -5.20 2.35 10.63
C CYS A 119 -6.44 1.47 10.47
N ALA A 120 -6.26 0.15 10.53
CA ALA A 120 -7.36 -0.81 10.43
C ALA A 120 -8.40 -0.60 11.55
N LEU A 121 -7.95 -0.30 12.77
CA LEU A 121 -8.83 0.05 13.88
C LEU A 121 -9.64 1.33 13.61
N ASN A 122 -9.00 2.41 13.13
CA ASN A 122 -9.68 3.66 12.78
C ASN A 122 -10.71 3.47 11.65
N LEU A 123 -10.43 2.56 10.71
CA LEU A 123 -11.33 2.19 9.61
C LEU A 123 -12.37 1.12 9.99
N ARG A 124 -12.46 0.71 11.26
CA ARG A 124 -13.36 -0.35 11.77
C ARG A 124 -13.14 -1.72 11.11
N MET A 125 -11.94 -1.99 10.62
CA MET A 125 -11.55 -3.25 9.99
C MET A 125 -10.98 -4.23 11.03
N ALA A 126 -11.79 -4.63 12.01
CA ALA A 126 -11.35 -5.40 13.17
C ALA A 126 -10.58 -6.69 12.81
N SER A 127 -11.05 -7.44 11.80
CA SER A 127 -10.37 -8.66 11.33
C SER A 127 -8.96 -8.39 10.81
N LYS A 128 -8.74 -7.28 10.08
CA LYS A 128 -7.40 -6.90 9.61
C LYS A 128 -6.52 -6.39 10.74
N CYS A 129 -7.09 -5.66 11.70
CA CYS A 129 -6.35 -5.20 12.87
C CYS A 129 -5.73 -6.37 13.62
N ILE A 130 -6.50 -7.43 13.88
CA ILE A 130 -6.01 -8.65 14.53
C ILE A 130 -4.88 -9.27 13.71
N GLN A 131 -5.08 -9.47 12.39
CA GLN A 131 -4.03 -10.02 11.53
C GLN A 131 -2.73 -9.22 11.58
N PHE A 132 -2.80 -7.89 11.59
CA PHE A 132 -1.59 -7.06 11.69
C PHE A 132 -0.92 -7.16 13.07
N CYS A 133 -1.69 -7.28 14.16
CA CYS A 133 -1.14 -7.51 15.48
C CYS A 133 -0.49 -8.89 15.59
N ASP A 134 -1.12 -9.94 15.07
CA ASP A 134 -0.59 -11.31 15.10
C ASP A 134 0.72 -11.44 14.30
N HIS A 135 0.89 -10.63 13.25
CA HIS A 135 2.14 -10.57 12.48
C HIS A 135 3.24 -9.72 13.15
N ALA A 136 2.89 -8.96 14.18
CA ALA A 136 3.80 -8.06 14.90
C ALA A 136 4.34 -8.68 16.20
N GLU A 137 3.95 -9.92 16.53
CA GLU A 137 4.53 -10.75 17.61
C GLU A 137 5.74 -11.55 17.13
#